data_AF-A0A0F3N5B9-F1
#
_entry.id   AF-A0A0F3N5B9-F1
#
_cell.length_a   1.000
_cell.length_b   1.000
_cell.length_c   1.000
_cell.angle_alpha   90.00
_cell.angle_beta   90.00
_cell.angle_gamma   90.00
#
_symmetry.space_group_name_H-M   'P 1'
#
loop_
_entity.id
_entity.type
_entity.pdbx_description
1 polymer ?
#
loop_
_entity_poly.entity_id
_entity_poly.type
_entity_poly.pdbx_seq_one_letter_code
_entity_poly.pdbx_strand_id
1 'polypeptide(L)'
;MEISHSDIDGKICRTKRKAGDSSGTYAKYGEETDNNTSGQSTVAVCGEKAGHNANGSGTVQSLKDFVRETLKADGNRNWPTSREKSGNTNTKPQPNDNAKAVAKDLVQELNHDEKTIVAGLLAKTIEGGEVVEIRAVSSTSVMVNACYDLLSEGLGVVPYACVGLGGNFVGVVDGHITPKLAYRLKAGLSYQLSPEISAFAGGFYHRVVGDGVYDDLPAQLPTN
;
A
#
# COMPACT_ATOMS: atom_id res chain seq x y z
N MET A 1 -9.00 -8.49 -24.93
CA MET A 1 -8.92 -7.66 -23.72
C MET A 1 -7.69 -6.78 -23.90
N GLU A 2 -7.87 -5.47 -23.97
CA GLU A 2 -6.74 -4.52 -23.99
C GLU A 2 -6.55 -4.00 -22.57
N ILE A 3 -5.32 -4.08 -22.06
CA ILE A 3 -4.97 -3.53 -20.75
C ILE A 3 -4.55 -2.08 -20.98
N SER A 4 -5.23 -1.15 -20.32
CA SER A 4 -5.06 0.29 -20.50
C SER A 4 -3.65 0.81 -20.17
N HIS A 5 -2.83 0.00 -19.50
CA HIS A 5 -1.47 0.32 -19.10
C HIS A 5 -0.52 -0.81 -19.54
N SER A 6 0.07 -0.67 -20.73
CA SER A 6 0.98 -1.67 -21.31
C SER A 6 2.22 -1.94 -20.47
N ASP A 7 2.70 -0.93 -19.73
CA ASP A 7 3.90 -1.05 -18.91
C ASP A 7 3.65 -1.90 -17.65
N ILE A 8 2.44 -1.79 -17.08
CA ILE A 8 1.99 -2.60 -15.94
C ILE A 8 1.70 -4.04 -16.39
N ASP A 9 1.01 -4.21 -17.53
CA ASP A 9 0.79 -5.52 -18.16
C ASP A 9 2.11 -6.28 -18.33
N GLY A 10 3.12 -5.62 -18.90
CA GLY A 10 4.42 -6.20 -19.18
C GLY A 10 5.22 -6.66 -17.95
N LYS A 11 4.84 -6.23 -16.74
CA LYS A 11 5.51 -6.58 -15.47
C LYS A 11 4.86 -7.76 -14.75
N ILE A 12 3.55 -7.92 -14.89
CA ILE A 12 2.77 -8.93 -14.17
C ILE A 12 2.69 -10.22 -15.00
N CYS A 13 2.81 -11.37 -14.33
CA CYS A 13 2.78 -12.68 -14.98
C CYS A 13 3.80 -12.76 -16.12
N ARG A 14 4.99 -12.22 -15.90
CA ARG A 14 6.02 -12.16 -16.94
C ARG A 14 6.70 -13.53 -17.09
N THR A 15 6.52 -14.22 -18.22
CA THR A 15 7.10 -15.55 -18.43
C THR A 15 8.62 -15.51 -18.47
N LYS A 16 9.24 -16.61 -18.03
CA LYS A 16 10.69 -16.69 -17.84
C LYS A 16 11.32 -17.77 -18.71
N ARG A 17 12.59 -17.58 -19.06
CA ARG A 17 13.42 -18.62 -19.69
C ARG A 17 13.75 -19.71 -18.68
N LYS A 18 14.18 -20.86 -19.20
CA LYS A 18 14.77 -21.92 -18.37
C LYS A 18 15.91 -21.36 -17.53
N ALA A 19 15.95 -21.77 -16.26
CA ALA A 19 17.01 -21.34 -15.36
C ALA A 19 18.39 -21.77 -15.89
N GLY A 20 19.34 -20.82 -15.95
CA GLY A 20 20.70 -21.07 -16.45
C GLY A 20 20.85 -21.05 -17.98
N ASP A 21 19.79 -20.74 -18.74
CA ASP A 21 19.86 -20.64 -20.19
C ASP A 21 19.36 -19.27 -20.69
N SER A 22 20.30 -18.42 -21.07
CA SER A 22 20.01 -17.09 -21.62
C SER A 22 19.65 -17.12 -23.11
N SER A 23 19.82 -18.25 -23.80
CA SER A 23 19.53 -18.41 -25.23
C SER A 23 18.21 -19.14 -25.52
N GLY A 24 17.64 -19.81 -24.53
CA GLY A 24 16.41 -20.57 -24.65
C GLY A 24 15.13 -19.75 -24.85
N THR A 25 14.04 -20.43 -25.17
CA THR A 25 12.69 -19.85 -25.28
C THR A 25 12.12 -19.47 -23.92
N TYR A 26 11.21 -18.50 -23.90
CA TYR A 26 10.36 -18.23 -22.73
C TYR A 26 9.28 -19.29 -22.60
N ALA A 27 8.71 -19.43 -21.40
CA ALA A 27 7.48 -20.20 -21.24
C ALA A 27 6.36 -19.60 -22.10
N LYS A 28 5.48 -20.46 -22.60
CA LYS A 28 4.30 -20.08 -23.37
C LYS A 28 3.05 -20.38 -22.55
N TYR A 29 2.16 -19.42 -22.39
CA TYR A 29 0.87 -19.61 -21.75
C TYR A 29 -0.03 -20.52 -22.59
N GLY A 30 -0.81 -21.34 -21.88
CA GLY A 30 -1.78 -22.25 -22.47
C GLY A 30 -2.76 -22.79 -21.42
N GLU A 31 -3.65 -23.67 -21.88
CA GLU A 31 -4.78 -24.13 -21.07
C GLU A 31 -4.39 -24.99 -19.87
N GLU A 32 -3.31 -25.76 -20.01
CA GLU A 32 -2.78 -26.66 -19.00
C GLU A 32 -1.27 -26.63 -19.07
N THR A 33 -0.62 -26.82 -17.92
CA THR A 33 0.83 -26.92 -17.86
C THR A 33 1.29 -28.23 -18.50
N ASP A 34 2.03 -28.12 -19.60
CA ASP A 34 2.77 -29.21 -20.26
C ASP A 34 4.25 -28.79 -20.31
N ASN A 35 4.92 -29.00 -19.18
CA ASN A 35 6.29 -28.55 -18.92
C ASN A 35 7.18 -29.72 -18.51
N ASN A 36 6.91 -30.90 -19.05
CA ASN A 36 7.37 -32.18 -18.53
C ASN A 36 8.72 -32.64 -19.13
N THR A 37 8.72 -33.45 -20.19
CA THR A 37 9.93 -34.11 -20.71
C THR A 37 10.12 -33.88 -22.21
N SER A 38 11.35 -33.48 -22.55
CA SER A 38 11.87 -33.13 -23.87
C SER A 38 10.92 -32.28 -24.72
N GLY A 39 11.07 -30.98 -24.54
CA GLY A 39 10.75 -30.02 -25.59
C GLY A 39 9.37 -29.40 -25.54
N GLN A 40 8.60 -29.52 -24.47
CA GLN A 40 7.42 -28.66 -24.24
C GLN A 40 7.74 -27.59 -23.20
N SER A 41 7.21 -26.38 -23.36
CA SER A 41 7.39 -25.27 -22.41
C SER A 41 6.10 -24.47 -22.25
N THR A 42 4.97 -25.20 -22.26
CA THR A 42 3.65 -24.62 -22.06
C THR A 42 3.32 -24.58 -20.57
N VAL A 43 2.86 -23.45 -20.07
CA VAL A 43 2.57 -23.22 -18.64
C VAL A 43 1.19 -22.61 -18.45
N ALA A 44 0.49 -23.05 -17.40
CA ALA A 44 -0.77 -22.44 -16.95
C ALA A 44 -0.60 -21.67 -15.62
N VAL A 45 0.65 -21.45 -15.21
CA VAL A 45 1.03 -20.74 -13.99
C VAL A 45 1.58 -19.36 -14.33
N CYS A 46 1.00 -18.31 -13.74
CA CYS A 46 1.43 -16.92 -13.88
C CYS A 46 2.92 -16.76 -13.54
N GLY A 47 3.68 -16.20 -14.48
CA GLY A 47 5.11 -15.88 -14.33
C GLY A 47 6.06 -17.08 -14.35
N GLU A 48 5.58 -18.26 -14.75
CA GLU A 48 6.36 -19.49 -14.72
C GLU A 48 7.48 -19.52 -15.79
N LYS A 49 8.49 -20.34 -15.53
CA LYS A 49 9.64 -20.51 -16.42
C LYS A 49 9.48 -21.70 -17.36
N ALA A 50 10.11 -21.59 -18.53
CA ALA A 50 10.24 -22.73 -19.45
C ALA A 50 11.02 -23.85 -18.77
N GLY A 51 10.55 -25.09 -18.89
CA GLY A 51 11.29 -26.29 -18.49
C GLY A 51 12.33 -26.71 -19.54
N HIS A 52 12.14 -26.27 -20.79
CA HIS A 52 12.93 -26.68 -21.95
C HIS A 52 13.20 -25.52 -22.91
N ASN A 53 14.03 -25.75 -23.93
CA ASN A 53 14.40 -24.74 -24.93
C ASN A 53 13.60 -24.87 -26.24
N ALA A 54 12.56 -25.70 -26.25
CA ALA A 54 11.75 -25.97 -27.43
C ALA A 54 10.25 -25.84 -27.10
N ASN A 55 9.46 -25.55 -28.13
CA ASN A 55 8.01 -25.30 -28.07
C ASN A 55 7.57 -24.31 -26.98
N GLY A 56 8.46 -23.38 -26.61
CA GLY A 56 8.14 -22.18 -25.84
C GLY A 56 7.83 -20.98 -26.75
N SER A 57 7.80 -19.79 -26.16
CA SER A 57 7.63 -18.53 -26.87
C SER A 57 8.97 -17.88 -27.19
N GLY A 58 9.11 -17.30 -28.39
CA GLY A 58 10.26 -16.49 -28.77
C GLY A 58 10.29 -15.12 -28.07
N THR A 59 9.13 -14.65 -27.63
CA THR A 59 8.96 -13.38 -26.89
C THR A 59 8.41 -13.64 -25.49
N VAL A 60 8.67 -12.71 -24.59
CA VAL A 60 8.04 -12.69 -23.26
C VAL A 60 6.52 -12.60 -23.42
N GLN A 61 5.81 -13.35 -22.59
CA GLN A 61 4.37 -13.22 -22.40
C GLN A 61 4.06 -12.64 -21.02
N SER A 62 2.90 -12.01 -20.89
CA SER A 62 2.54 -11.09 -19.80
C SER A 62 1.09 -11.32 -19.34
N LEU A 63 0.58 -10.46 -18.46
CA LEU A 63 -0.76 -10.60 -17.88
C LEU A 63 -1.87 -10.75 -18.93
N LYS A 64 -1.85 -9.97 -20.02
CA LYS A 64 -2.83 -10.10 -21.11
C LYS A 64 -2.82 -11.49 -21.75
N ASP A 65 -1.64 -12.09 -21.90
CA ASP A 65 -1.47 -13.40 -22.52
C ASP A 65 -1.93 -14.48 -21.56
N PHE A 66 -1.62 -14.33 -20.26
CA PHE A 66 -2.13 -15.19 -19.20
C PHE A 66 -3.66 -15.17 -19.15
N VAL A 67 -4.29 -13.99 -19.18
CA VAL A 67 -5.76 -13.89 -19.20
C VAL A 67 -6.33 -14.54 -20.45
N ARG A 68 -5.75 -14.25 -21.63
CA ARG A 68 -6.25 -14.72 -22.91
C ARG A 68 -6.11 -16.24 -23.09
N GLU A 69 -4.92 -16.77 -22.85
CA GLU A 69 -4.55 -18.15 -23.20
C GLU A 69 -4.77 -19.12 -22.02
N THR A 70 -4.60 -18.65 -20.78
CA THR A 70 -4.67 -19.49 -19.58
C THR A 70 -6.01 -19.39 -18.86
N LEU A 71 -6.49 -18.17 -18.59
CA LEU A 71 -7.77 -17.99 -17.87
C LEU A 71 -8.98 -18.16 -18.79
N LYS A 72 -8.84 -17.79 -20.08
CA LYS A 72 -9.92 -17.69 -21.06
C LYS A 72 -11.04 -16.74 -20.61
N ALA A 73 -12.07 -16.57 -21.45
CA ALA A 73 -13.13 -15.58 -21.22
C ALA A 73 -13.95 -15.82 -19.94
N ASP A 74 -13.99 -17.05 -19.42
CA ASP A 74 -14.77 -17.44 -18.26
C ASP A 74 -13.99 -17.41 -16.94
N GLY A 75 -12.65 -17.27 -16.98
CA GLY A 75 -11.78 -17.18 -15.79
C GLY A 75 -11.68 -18.46 -14.94
N ASN A 76 -12.69 -19.32 -14.99
CA ASN A 76 -12.92 -20.47 -14.12
C ASN A 76 -12.00 -21.67 -14.38
N ARG A 77 -11.17 -21.61 -15.42
CA ARG A 77 -10.35 -22.76 -15.79
C ARG A 77 -9.09 -22.88 -14.94
N ASN A 78 -8.34 -21.80 -14.80
CA ASN A 78 -7.04 -21.78 -14.11
C ASN A 78 -6.99 -20.76 -12.96
N TRP A 79 -8.15 -20.23 -12.55
CA TRP A 79 -8.25 -19.35 -11.38
C TRP A 79 -9.02 -20.03 -10.23
N PRO A 80 -8.58 -19.89 -8.97
CA PRO A 80 -7.30 -19.31 -8.52
C PRO A 80 -6.11 -20.28 -8.63
N THR A 81 -6.37 -21.54 -9.00
CA THR A 81 -5.39 -22.64 -9.05
C THR A 81 -5.21 -23.11 -10.49
N SER A 82 -3.96 -23.29 -10.90
CA SER A 82 -3.59 -23.79 -12.22
C SER A 82 -4.00 -25.25 -12.46
N ARG A 83 -3.90 -25.70 -13.70
CA ARG A 83 -4.05 -27.10 -14.11
C ARG A 83 -2.80 -27.58 -14.82
N GLU A 84 -2.62 -28.90 -14.80
CA GLU A 84 -1.57 -29.57 -15.55
C GLU A 84 -2.14 -30.65 -16.44
N LYS A 85 -1.41 -30.92 -17.51
CA LYS A 85 -1.67 -32.08 -18.34
C LYS A 85 -1.30 -33.35 -17.56
N SER A 86 -2.10 -34.41 -17.74
CA SER A 86 -1.85 -35.69 -17.08
C SER A 86 -0.42 -36.19 -17.34
N GLY A 87 0.27 -36.58 -16.26
CA GLY A 87 1.66 -37.07 -16.32
C GLY A 87 2.73 -35.98 -16.23
N ASN A 88 2.36 -34.70 -16.07
CA ASN A 88 3.32 -33.63 -15.79
C ASN A 88 3.98 -33.82 -14.42
N THR A 89 5.30 -33.74 -14.38
CA THR A 89 6.09 -34.01 -13.16
C THR A 89 6.86 -32.80 -12.64
N ASN A 90 7.08 -31.78 -13.47
CA ASN A 90 7.94 -30.64 -13.13
C ASN A 90 7.21 -29.48 -12.48
N THR A 91 5.96 -29.22 -12.86
CA THR A 91 5.21 -28.04 -12.42
C THR A 91 3.80 -28.46 -12.02
N LYS A 92 3.68 -29.00 -10.80
CA LYS A 92 2.38 -29.44 -10.29
C LYS A 92 1.55 -28.28 -9.77
N PRO A 93 0.24 -28.25 -10.05
CA PRO A 93 -0.66 -27.26 -9.47
C PRO A 93 -0.58 -27.28 -7.95
N GLN A 94 -0.48 -26.10 -7.36
CA GLN A 94 -0.58 -25.91 -5.92
C GLN A 94 -1.83 -25.08 -5.59
N PRO A 95 -2.48 -25.32 -4.44
CA PRO A 95 -3.63 -24.52 -4.05
C PRO A 95 -3.33 -23.00 -4.11
N ASN A 96 -4.11 -22.31 -4.95
CA ASN A 96 -4.07 -20.88 -5.20
C ASN A 96 -2.74 -20.36 -5.80
N ASP A 97 -2.00 -21.18 -6.54
CA ASP A 97 -0.71 -20.80 -7.15
C ASP A 97 -0.82 -19.54 -8.02
N ASN A 98 -1.82 -19.45 -8.91
CA ASN A 98 -2.03 -18.30 -9.77
C ASN A 98 -2.42 -17.05 -8.99
N ALA A 99 -3.33 -17.18 -8.02
CA ALA A 99 -3.68 -16.04 -7.15
C ALA A 99 -2.47 -15.53 -6.36
N LYS A 100 -1.64 -16.43 -5.82
CA LYS A 100 -0.39 -16.06 -5.12
C LYS A 100 0.63 -15.41 -6.04
N ALA A 101 0.80 -15.94 -7.25
CA ALA A 101 1.74 -15.40 -8.23
C ALA A 101 1.34 -13.99 -8.69
N VAL A 102 0.08 -13.78 -9.06
CA VAL A 102 -0.44 -12.45 -9.43
C VAL A 102 -0.27 -11.46 -8.27
N ALA A 103 -0.68 -11.85 -7.06
CA ALA A 103 -0.54 -10.98 -5.88
C ALA A 103 0.92 -10.63 -5.58
N LYS A 104 1.84 -11.60 -5.75
CA LYS A 104 3.28 -11.37 -5.59
C LYS A 104 3.79 -10.34 -6.59
N ASP A 105 3.45 -10.47 -7.87
CA ASP A 105 3.91 -9.54 -8.90
C ASP A 105 3.35 -8.13 -8.69
N LEU A 106 2.08 -7.99 -8.30
CA LEU A 106 1.48 -6.70 -7.94
C LEU A 106 2.20 -5.99 -6.79
N VAL A 107 2.74 -6.75 -5.83
CA VAL A 107 3.44 -6.20 -4.67
C VAL A 107 4.94 -5.97 -4.95
N GLN A 108 5.58 -6.82 -5.75
CA GLN A 108 7.04 -6.83 -5.88
C GLN A 108 7.55 -6.18 -7.17
N GLU A 109 6.81 -6.27 -8.27
CA GLU A 109 7.28 -5.82 -9.58
C GLU A 109 6.81 -4.40 -9.94
N LEU A 110 5.74 -3.93 -9.28
CA LEU A 110 5.20 -2.59 -9.48
C LEU A 110 5.84 -1.56 -8.54
N ASN A 111 6.09 -0.36 -9.06
CA ASN A 111 6.47 0.79 -8.24
C ASN A 111 5.25 1.38 -7.50
N HIS A 112 5.47 2.43 -6.71
CA HIS A 112 4.42 3.06 -5.91
C HIS A 112 3.26 3.59 -6.78
N ASP A 113 3.56 4.33 -7.83
CA ASP A 113 2.55 4.96 -8.68
C ASP A 113 1.76 3.92 -9.49
N GLU A 114 2.43 2.87 -9.96
CA GLU A 114 1.80 1.73 -10.65
C GLU A 114 0.85 0.97 -9.73
N LYS A 115 1.21 0.78 -8.46
CA LYS A 115 0.32 0.19 -7.45
C LYS A 115 -0.92 1.04 -7.24
N THR A 116 -0.77 2.37 -7.18
CA THR A 116 -1.90 3.31 -7.07
C THR A 116 -2.83 3.20 -8.28
N ILE A 117 -2.28 3.09 -9.49
CA ILE A 117 -3.08 2.89 -10.72
C ILE A 117 -3.88 1.58 -10.63
N VAL A 118 -3.23 0.46 -10.28
CA VAL A 118 -3.92 -0.83 -10.16
C VAL A 118 -4.98 -0.80 -9.06
N ALA A 119 -4.69 -0.20 -7.90
CA ALA A 119 -5.66 -0.05 -6.81
C ALA A 119 -6.88 0.76 -7.28
N GLY A 120 -6.67 1.89 -7.96
CA GLY A 120 -7.75 2.70 -8.53
C GLY A 120 -8.59 1.95 -9.56
N LEU A 121 -7.96 1.13 -10.42
CA LEU A 121 -8.69 0.28 -11.37
C LEU A 121 -9.52 -0.79 -10.66
N LEU A 122 -8.96 -1.46 -9.64
CA LEU A 122 -9.66 -2.47 -8.85
C LEU A 122 -10.88 -1.87 -8.14
N ALA A 123 -10.74 -0.67 -7.56
CA ALA A 123 -11.84 0.08 -6.98
C ALA A 123 -12.97 0.37 -7.99
N LYS A 124 -12.61 0.76 -9.21
CA LYS A 124 -13.60 1.02 -10.27
C LYS A 124 -14.33 -0.24 -10.74
N THR A 125 -13.67 -1.40 -10.69
CA THR A 125 -14.25 -2.67 -11.18
C THR A 125 -15.11 -3.41 -10.17
N ILE A 126 -14.88 -3.22 -8.88
CA ILE A 126 -15.69 -3.83 -7.82
C ILE A 126 -16.75 -2.79 -7.47
N GLU A 127 -18.00 -2.99 -7.90
CA GLU A 127 -19.15 -2.19 -7.44
C GLU A 127 -19.18 -2.23 -5.89
N GLY A 128 -18.59 -1.21 -5.25
CA GLY A 128 -18.47 -1.11 -3.78
C GLY A 128 -17.06 -0.88 -3.23
N GLY A 129 -16.00 -0.79 -4.05
CA GLY A 129 -14.65 -0.44 -3.58
C GLY A 129 -14.32 1.04 -3.78
N GLU A 130 -14.36 1.86 -2.72
CA GLU A 130 -13.88 3.25 -2.77
C GLU A 130 -12.38 3.29 -2.43
N VAL A 131 -11.54 3.83 -3.32
CA VAL A 131 -10.10 4.05 -3.06
C VAL A 131 -9.88 5.51 -2.73
N VAL A 132 -9.35 5.75 -1.53
CA VAL A 132 -9.02 7.08 -1.01
C VAL A 132 -7.49 7.21 -0.92
N GLU A 133 -6.92 8.19 -1.61
CA GLU A 133 -5.50 8.52 -1.53
C GLU A 133 -5.27 9.57 -0.44
N ILE A 134 -4.69 9.17 0.71
CA ILE A 134 -4.33 10.11 1.78
C ILE A 134 -2.88 10.55 1.60
N ARG A 135 -2.66 11.69 0.94
CA ARG A 135 -1.31 12.22 0.64
C ARG A 135 -0.59 12.79 1.86
N ALA A 136 -1.32 13.36 2.82
CA ALA A 136 -0.77 13.85 4.08
C ALA A 136 -1.90 14.10 5.10
N VAL A 137 -1.59 13.95 6.39
CA VAL A 137 -2.47 14.36 7.50
C VAL A 137 -1.78 15.52 8.22
N SER A 138 -2.41 16.70 8.21
CA SER A 138 -1.92 17.87 8.96
C SER A 138 -2.78 18.09 10.20
N SER A 139 -2.14 18.18 11.35
CA SER A 139 -2.78 18.44 12.64
C SER A 139 -2.29 19.79 13.18
N THR A 140 -3.17 20.78 13.18
CA THR A 140 -2.90 22.10 13.79
C THR A 140 -3.69 22.19 15.08
N SER A 141 -3.04 22.43 16.22
CA SER A 141 -3.73 22.65 17.50
C SER A 141 -3.63 24.10 17.93
N VAL A 142 -4.76 24.69 18.34
CA VAL A 142 -4.82 26.02 18.96
C VAL A 142 -5.27 25.84 20.39
N MET A 143 -4.45 26.30 21.35
CA MET A 143 -4.66 26.08 22.78
C MET A 143 -4.53 27.40 23.55
N VAL A 144 -5.48 27.66 24.44
CA VAL A 144 -5.42 28.75 25.42
C VAL A 144 -5.03 28.15 26.77
N ASN A 145 -3.94 28.61 27.37
CA ASN A 145 -3.45 28.12 28.66
C ASN A 145 -3.68 29.17 29.76
N ALA A 146 -4.27 28.74 30.86
CA ALA A 146 -4.26 29.46 32.13
C ALA A 146 -3.12 28.91 32.99
N CYS A 147 -2.16 29.76 33.34
CA CYS A 147 -0.97 29.38 34.10
C CYS A 147 -0.99 30.01 35.50
N TYR A 148 -0.44 29.28 36.46
CA TYR A 148 -0.19 29.75 37.81
C TYR A 148 1.28 29.56 38.16
N ASP A 149 1.92 30.66 38.53
CA ASP A 149 3.31 30.68 38.99
C ASP A 149 3.33 30.51 40.51
N LEU A 150 3.93 29.42 40.96
CA LEU A 150 4.17 29.15 42.37
C LEU A 150 5.42 29.91 42.77
N LEU A 151 5.25 31.11 43.32
CA LEU A 151 6.35 31.91 43.84
C LEU A 151 7.03 31.15 44.99
N SER A 152 8.25 30.67 44.75
CA SER A 152 9.15 30.18 45.80
C SER A 152 10.03 31.34 46.25
N GLU A 153 9.83 31.82 47.47
CA GLU A 153 10.73 32.79 48.09
C GLU A 153 12.14 32.21 48.20
N GLY A 154 13.13 32.87 47.58
CA GLY A 154 14.56 32.61 47.82
C GLY A 154 15.34 31.81 46.77
N LEU A 155 14.71 31.31 45.69
CA LEU A 155 15.42 30.70 44.56
C LEU A 155 15.02 31.43 43.26
N GLY A 156 15.99 31.76 42.39
CA GLY A 156 15.72 32.34 41.06
C GLY A 156 14.95 31.42 40.09
N VAL A 157 14.35 30.34 40.61
CA VAL A 157 13.56 29.34 39.89
C VAL A 157 12.12 29.40 40.41
N VAL A 158 11.17 29.65 39.52
CA VAL A 158 9.74 29.73 39.80
C VAL A 158 9.03 28.52 39.19
N PRO A 159 8.57 27.55 39.99
CA PRO A 159 7.71 26.48 39.48
C PRO A 159 6.41 27.04 38.90
N TYR A 160 5.95 26.49 37.78
CA TYR A 160 4.69 26.89 37.16
C TYR A 160 3.87 25.67 36.74
N ALA A 161 2.56 25.82 36.80
CA ALA A 161 1.60 24.86 36.28
C ALA A 161 0.57 25.58 35.40
N CYS A 162 0.21 24.97 34.27
CA CYS A 162 -0.81 25.49 33.38
C CYS A 162 -1.84 24.42 33.05
N VAL A 163 -3.10 24.83 32.97
CA VAL A 163 -4.17 24.06 32.34
C VAL A 163 -4.59 24.79 31.07
N GLY A 164 -4.67 24.06 29.97
CA GLY A 164 -5.01 24.57 28.66
C GLY A 164 -6.22 23.87 28.08
N LEU A 165 -7.07 24.64 27.44
CA LEU A 165 -8.22 24.18 26.67
C LEU A 165 -8.10 24.72 25.25
N GLY A 166 -8.51 23.93 24.28
CA GLY A 166 -8.41 24.33 22.88
C GLY A 166 -9.02 23.34 21.92
N GLY A 167 -8.68 23.51 20.66
CA GLY A 167 -9.14 22.66 19.56
C GLY A 167 -7.95 22.07 18.83
N ASN A 168 -8.03 20.78 18.51
CA ASN A 168 -7.19 20.19 17.48
C ASN A 168 -7.98 20.17 16.17
N PHE A 169 -7.36 20.69 15.13
CA PHE A 169 -7.89 20.76 13.79
C PHE A 169 -7.10 19.80 12.91
N VAL A 170 -7.74 18.71 12.49
CA VAL A 170 -7.19 17.79 11.49
C VAL A 170 -7.84 18.15 10.17
N GLY A 171 -7.05 18.69 9.25
CA GLY A 171 -7.49 18.99 7.90
C GLY A 171 -6.96 17.92 6.95
N VAL A 172 -7.87 17.20 6.30
CA VAL A 172 -7.60 16.49 5.04
C VAL A 172 -8.17 17.38 3.95
N VAL A 173 -7.40 17.56 2.87
CA VAL A 173 -7.54 18.61 1.84
C VAL A 173 -9.01 18.86 1.41
N ASP A 174 -9.37 20.13 1.21
CA ASP A 174 -10.70 20.73 0.93
C ASP A 174 -11.63 21.09 2.12
N GLY A 175 -11.22 22.14 2.86
CA GLY A 175 -12.15 23.10 3.46
C GLY A 175 -13.03 22.64 4.64
N HIS A 176 -13.11 21.33 4.91
CA HIS A 176 -13.83 20.78 6.05
C HIS A 176 -12.87 20.59 7.21
N ILE A 177 -13.11 21.38 8.26
CA ILE A 177 -12.34 21.34 9.49
C ILE A 177 -13.22 20.65 10.53
N THR A 178 -12.81 19.48 11.02
CA THR A 178 -13.50 18.80 12.13
C THR A 178 -12.83 19.19 13.45
N PRO A 179 -13.31 20.22 14.17
CA PRO A 179 -12.71 20.64 15.43
C PRO A 179 -12.95 19.59 16.51
N LYS A 180 -11.89 19.08 17.12
CA LYS A 180 -12.01 18.30 18.35
C LYS A 180 -11.50 19.08 19.54
N LEU A 181 -12.30 19.10 20.62
CA LEU A 181 -11.87 19.68 21.88
C LEU A 181 -10.64 18.93 22.41
N ALA A 182 -9.65 19.68 22.85
CA ALA A 182 -8.44 19.14 23.43
C ALA A 182 -8.10 19.89 24.71
N TYR A 183 -7.46 19.18 25.64
CA TYR A 183 -6.94 19.75 26.87
C TYR A 183 -5.44 19.48 26.98
N ARG A 184 -4.72 20.41 27.62
CA ARG A 184 -3.28 20.31 27.85
C ARG A 184 -2.97 20.65 29.30
N LEU A 185 -2.20 19.81 29.95
CA LEU A 185 -1.62 20.07 31.26
C LEU A 185 -0.14 20.32 31.05
N LYS A 186 0.39 21.45 31.53
CA LYS A 186 1.82 21.78 31.44
C LYS A 186 2.34 22.08 32.83
N ALA A 187 3.50 21.55 33.17
CA ALA A 187 4.16 21.84 34.43
C ALA A 187 5.67 21.96 34.20
N GLY A 188 6.30 22.89 34.90
CA GLY A 188 7.71 23.15 34.69
C GLY A 188 8.29 24.13 35.68
N LEU A 189 9.52 24.55 35.36
CA LEU A 189 10.30 25.53 36.09
C LEU A 189 10.60 26.69 35.13
N SER A 190 10.38 27.91 35.62
CA SER A 190 10.82 29.16 34.99
C SER A 190 12.07 29.65 35.72
N TYR A 191 13.09 30.07 35.00
CA TYR A 191 14.30 30.68 35.54
C TYR A 191 14.46 32.08 34.98
N GLN A 192 14.54 33.09 35.85
CA GLN A 192 14.76 34.46 35.43
C GLN A 192 16.26 34.68 35.17
N LEU A 193 16.63 34.83 33.90
CA LEU A 193 18.00 35.15 33.48
C LEU A 193 18.30 36.65 33.67
N SER A 194 17.28 37.49 33.45
CA SER A 194 17.32 38.95 33.58
C SER A 194 15.89 39.46 33.80
N PRO A 195 15.67 40.71 34.26
CA PRO A 195 14.32 41.25 34.49
C PRO A 195 13.37 41.15 33.29
N GLU A 196 13.88 41.12 32.05
CA GLU A 196 13.06 40.95 30.85
C GLU A 196 13.14 39.55 30.20
N ILE A 197 14.05 38.67 30.64
CA ILE A 197 14.32 37.39 29.98
C ILE A 197 14.15 36.24 30.97
N SER A 198 13.23 35.34 30.65
CA SER A 198 12.98 34.11 31.41
C SER A 198 13.16 32.88 30.52
N ALA A 199 13.83 31.86 31.04
CA ALA A 199 13.93 30.54 30.43
C ALA A 199 12.96 29.58 31.10
N PHE A 200 12.29 28.73 30.33
CA PHE A 200 11.30 27.79 30.86
C PHE A 200 11.64 26.38 30.41
N ALA A 201 11.65 25.44 31.35
CA ALA A 201 11.76 24.01 31.08
C ALA A 201 10.53 23.32 31.68
N GLY A 202 9.88 22.43 30.94
CA GLY A 202 8.68 21.77 31.45
C GLY A 202 8.17 20.68 30.54
N GLY A 203 7.42 19.77 31.14
CA GLY A 203 6.66 18.74 30.44
C GLY A 203 5.24 19.21 30.15
N PHE A 204 4.63 18.64 29.13
CA PHE A 204 3.20 18.78 28.93
C PHE A 204 2.56 17.45 28.56
N TYR A 205 1.35 17.27 29.03
CA TYR A 205 0.44 16.22 28.60
C TYR A 205 -0.65 16.87 27.76
N HIS A 206 -0.81 16.43 26.51
CA HIS A 206 -1.87 16.89 25.61
C HIS A 206 -2.78 15.73 25.28
N ARG A 207 -4.10 15.93 25.40
CA ARG A 207 -5.09 14.92 25.06
C ARG A 207 -6.26 15.56 24.31
N VAL A 208 -6.66 14.92 23.23
CA VAL A 208 -7.89 15.24 22.51
C VAL A 208 -9.05 14.47 23.16
N VAL A 209 -10.15 15.16 23.43
CA VAL A 209 -11.36 14.58 24.04
C VAL A 209 -12.02 13.62 23.05
N GLY A 210 -12.37 12.42 23.53
CA GLY A 210 -12.91 11.33 22.73
C GLY A 210 -11.96 10.15 22.58
N ASP A 211 -12.26 9.27 21.64
CA ASP A 211 -11.49 8.08 21.26
C ASP A 211 -10.27 8.37 20.36
N GLY A 212 -10.08 9.64 19.96
CA GLY A 212 -9.04 10.03 19.02
C GLY A 212 -9.37 9.69 17.55
N VAL A 213 -10.57 9.17 17.25
CA VAL A 213 -10.99 8.74 15.91
C VAL A 213 -11.68 9.88 15.19
N TYR A 214 -11.07 10.45 14.16
CA TYR A 214 -11.72 11.47 13.35
C TYR A 214 -12.63 10.79 12.33
N ASP A 215 -13.92 10.74 12.63
CA ASP A 215 -14.95 10.32 11.67
C ASP A 215 -15.18 11.42 10.63
N ASP A 216 -15.60 11.03 9.42
CA ASP A 216 -15.95 11.93 8.31
C ASP A 216 -14.82 12.84 7.79
N LEU A 217 -13.57 12.35 7.78
CA LEU A 217 -12.51 13.05 7.05
C LEU A 217 -12.83 13.04 5.55
N PRO A 218 -12.92 14.21 4.89
CA PRO A 218 -13.24 14.26 3.47
C PRO A 218 -12.13 13.55 2.68
N ALA A 219 -12.53 12.52 1.96
CA ALA A 219 -11.69 11.83 1.02
C ALA A 219 -11.74 12.58 -0.31
N GLN A 220 -10.59 13.02 -0.84
CA GLN A 220 -10.53 13.42 -2.23
C GLN A 220 -10.55 12.17 -3.10
N LEU A 221 -11.69 11.97 -3.75
CA LEU A 221 -11.81 11.01 -4.83
C LEU A 221 -10.99 11.52 -6.03
N PRO A 222 -10.18 10.66 -6.68
CA PRO A 222 -9.49 11.05 -7.90
C PRO A 222 -10.53 11.45 -8.95
N THR A 223 -10.50 12.72 -9.36
CA THR A 223 -11.29 13.23 -10.49
C THR A 223 -10.63 12.72 -11.76
N ASN A 224 -11.41 12.01 -12.60
CA ASN A 224 -10.97 11.53 -13.91
C ASN A 224 -10.79 12.67 -14.91
#